data_AF-A0AAN4ZTB6-F1
#
_entry.id   AF-A0AAN4ZTB6-F1
#
_cell.length_a   1.000
_cell.length_b   1.000
_cell.length_c   1.000
_cell.angle_alpha   90.00
_cell.angle_beta   90.00
_cell.angle_gamma   90.00
#
_symmetry.space_group_name_H-M   'P 1'
#
loop_
_entity.id
_entity.type
_entity.pdbx_description
1 polymer ?
#
loop_
_entity_poly.entity_id
_entity_poly.type
_entity_poly.pdbx_seq_one_letter_code
_entity_poly.pdbx_strand_id
1 'polypeptide(L)' 'PIDCSWRFSGQPDETMGGCMKMATDTTKGSWVSGDCVSAALPYFCSKKAVILNDEPQPAGCPSNAQ' A
#
# COMPACT_ATOMS: atom_id res chain seq x y z
N PRO A 1 11.91 8.34 5.90
CA PRO A 1 12.33 7.14 6.66
C PRO A 1 11.11 6.21 6.78
N ILE A 2 11.29 4.92 7.05
CA ILE A 2 10.15 4.04 7.33
C ILE A 2 9.80 4.23 8.81
N ASP A 3 8.79 5.06 9.06
CA ASP A 3 8.43 5.46 10.43
C ASP A 3 7.39 4.50 11.07
N CYS A 4 6.73 3.67 10.26
CA CYS A 4 5.78 2.65 10.69
C CYS A 4 6.04 1.32 9.95
N SER A 5 6.29 0.24 10.69
CA SER A 5 6.51 -1.10 10.13
C SER A 5 5.56 -2.13 10.73
N TRP A 6 4.59 -2.60 9.94
CA TRP A 6 3.66 -3.67 10.32
C TRP A 6 3.93 -4.95 9.53
N ARG A 7 4.95 -5.69 9.95
CA ARG A 7 5.45 -6.88 9.25
C ARG A 7 5.05 -8.16 9.98
N PHE A 8 4.83 -9.24 9.23
CA PHE A 8 4.69 -10.57 9.83
C PHE A 8 6.07 -11.08 10.30
N SER A 9 6.08 -12.03 11.24
CA SER A 9 7.34 -12.59 11.75
C SER A 9 8.18 -13.17 10.62
N GLY A 10 9.48 -12.85 10.61
CA GLY A 10 10.42 -13.30 9.57
C GLY A 10 10.45 -12.45 8.30
N GLN A 11 9.81 -11.27 8.29
CA GLN A 11 9.82 -10.35 7.15
C GLN A 11 10.68 -9.09 7.42
N PRO A 12 11.39 -8.54 6.41
CA PRO A 12 11.45 -9.00 5.03
C PRO A 12 12.26 -10.30 4.89
N ASP A 13 11.76 -11.21 4.07
CA ASP A 13 12.52 -12.38 3.62
C ASP A 13 13.34 -11.97 2.38
N GLU A 14 14.66 -11.92 2.56
CA GLU A 14 15.63 -11.55 1.52
C GLU A 14 15.70 -12.56 0.36
N THR A 15 15.15 -13.77 0.55
CA THR A 15 15.16 -14.83 -0.47
C THR A 15 13.94 -14.78 -1.40
N MET A 16 12.87 -14.07 -0.99
CA MET A 16 11.57 -14.04 -1.70
C MET A 16 11.44 -12.88 -2.71
N GLY A 17 12.47 -12.05 -2.86
CA GLY A 17 12.50 -10.93 -3.82
C GLY A 17 12.50 -9.54 -3.17
N GLY A 18 12.67 -8.50 -3.99
CA GLY A 18 12.88 -7.12 -3.53
C GLY A 18 11.62 -6.26 -3.32
N CYS A 19 10.42 -6.82 -3.50
CA CYS A 19 9.16 -6.09 -3.33
C CYS A 19 8.41 -6.48 -2.06
N MET A 20 7.67 -5.54 -1.50
CA MET A 20 6.73 -5.79 -0.41
C MET A 20 5.30 -5.78 -0.95
N LYS A 21 4.49 -6.72 -0.46
CA LYS A 21 3.05 -6.79 -0.71
C LYS A 21 2.30 -6.85 0.62
N MET A 22 1.05 -6.41 0.60
CA MET A 22 0.17 -6.52 1.76
C MET A 22 -0.59 -7.84 1.69
N ALA A 23 -0.42 -8.70 2.69
CA ALA A 23 -1.20 -9.91 2.79
C ALA A 23 -2.59 -9.58 3.35
N THR A 24 -3.64 -9.96 2.62
CA THR A 24 -5.05 -9.66 2.93
C THR A 24 -5.83 -10.91 3.35
N ASP A 25 -5.15 -12.03 3.51
CA ASP A 25 -5.75 -13.33 3.76
C ASP A 25 -6.05 -13.54 5.26
N THR A 26 -5.17 -14.22 5.98
CA THR A 26 -5.27 -14.52 7.41
C THR A 26 -4.52 -13.50 8.26
N THR A 27 -3.60 -12.75 7.66
CA THR A 27 -2.83 -11.72 8.33
C THR A 27 -3.53 -10.37 8.15
N LYS A 28 -3.64 -9.59 9.24
CA LYS A 28 -4.37 -8.31 9.27
C LYS A 28 -3.60 -7.21 8.52
N GLY A 29 -3.47 -7.33 7.20
CA GLY A 29 -2.80 -6.35 6.36
C GLY A 29 -1.29 -6.23 6.62
N SER A 30 -0.66 -7.32 7.04
CA SER A 30 0.79 -7.32 7.30
C SER A 30 1.58 -7.25 6.00
N TRP A 31 2.71 -6.55 6.05
CA TRP A 31 3.64 -6.49 4.93
C TRP A 31 4.51 -7.75 4.88
N VAL A 32 4.57 -8.38 3.71
CA VAL A 32 5.38 -9.57 3.43
C VAL A 32 6.17 -9.37 2.13
N SER A 33 7.34 -10.00 2.04
CA SER A 33 8.15 -10.04 0.82
C SER A 33 7.44 -10.79 -0.30
N GLY A 34 7.74 -10.42 -1.54
CA GLY A 34 7.34 -11.15 -2.71
C GLY A 34 8.10 -10.74 -3.96
N ASP A 35 7.99 -11.58 -4.98
CA ASP A 35 8.57 -11.32 -6.29
C ASP A 35 7.81 -10.16 -6.98
N CYS A 36 8.56 -9.21 -7.53
CA CYS A 36 8.03 -8.00 -8.15
C CYS A 36 7.34 -8.23 -9.51
N VAL A 37 7.70 -9.30 -10.22
CA VAL A 37 7.41 -9.48 -11.66
C VAL A 37 6.50 -10.67 -11.88
N SER A 38 6.65 -11.71 -11.08
CA SER A 38 6.06 -13.03 -11.31
C SER A 38 4.56 -13.08 -11.01
N ALA A 39 4.01 -12.12 -10.25
CA ALA A 39 2.60 -12.11 -9.87
C ALA A 39 1.94 -10.75 -10.13
N ALA A 40 0.87 -10.75 -10.93
CA ALA A 40 -0.02 -9.60 -11.05
C ALA A 40 -0.95 -9.55 -9.83
N LEU A 41 -0.71 -8.60 -8.93
CA LEU A 41 -1.50 -8.41 -7.71
C LEU A 41 -2.31 -7.10 -7.76
N PRO A 42 -3.46 -7.03 -7.09
CA PRO A 42 -4.12 -5.76 -6.82
C PRO A 42 -3.18 -4.79 -6.09
N TYR A 43 -3.26 -3.51 -6.43
CA TYR A 43 -2.45 -2.46 -5.83
C TYR A 43 -3.34 -1.29 -5.37
N PHE A 44 -2.85 -0.53 -4.40
CA PHE A 44 -3.44 0.73 -3.99
C PHE A 44 -2.43 1.86 -4.22
N CYS A 45 -2.94 3.00 -4.66
CA CYS A 45 -2.13 4.20 -4.81
C CYS A 45 -2.28 5.07 -3.57
N SER A 46 -1.18 5.68 -3.13
CA SER A 46 -1.24 6.79 -2.20
C SER A 46 -0.91 8.09 -2.93
N LYS A 47 -1.67 9.14 -2.65
CA LYS A 47 -1.34 10.51 -3.01
C LYS A 47 -1.08 11.25 -1.70
N LYS A 48 -0.16 12.22 -1.71
CA LYS A 48 -0.01 13.12 -0.57
C LYS A 48 -1.37 13.71 -0.24
N ALA A 49 -1.77 13.62 1.03
CA ALA A 49 -2.95 14.32 1.50
C ALA A 49 -2.76 15.81 1.20
N VAL A 50 -3.58 16.33 0.29
CA VAL A 50 -3.73 17.77 0.14
C VAL A 50 -4.59 18.19 1.31
N ILE A 51 -3.97 18.83 2.31
CA ILE A 51 -4.76 19.53 3.31
C ILE A 51 -5.41 20.69 2.54
N LEU A 52 -6.71 20.57 2.30
CA LEU A 52 -7.52 21.57 1.59
C LEU A 52 -7.66 22.80 2.47
N ASN A 53 -6.58 23.55 2.61
CA ASN A 53 -6.62 24.81 3.31
C ASN A 53 -6.93 25.98 2.38
N ASP A 54 -6.92 25.82 1.04
CA ASP A 54 -7.48 26.80 0.05
C ASP A 54 -7.34 26.37 -1.44
N GLU A 55 -6.93 25.13 -1.77
CA GLU A 55 -6.73 24.71 -3.17
C GLU A 55 -8.01 24.07 -3.78
N PRO A 56 -8.40 24.38 -5.03
CA PRO A 56 -9.57 23.77 -5.67
C PRO A 56 -9.45 22.25 -5.70
N GLN A 57 -10.49 21.57 -5.23
CA GLN A 57 -10.60 20.11 -5.31
C GLN A 57 -10.26 19.64 -6.74
N PRO A 58 -9.34 18.66 -6.91
CA PRO A 58 -9.06 18.12 -8.24
C PRO A 58 -10.34 17.56 -8.83
N ALA A 59 -10.73 18.06 -10.01
CA ALA A 59 -11.92 17.63 -10.73
C ALA A 59 -11.81 16.12 -11.02
N GLY A 60 -12.55 15.30 -10.27
CA GLY A 60 -12.45 13.85 -10.42
C GLY A 60 -13.14 13.00 -9.34
N CYS A 61 -13.53 13.56 -8.20
CA CYS A 61 -14.41 12.84 -7.26
C CYS A 61 -15.88 13.10 -7.62
N PRO A 62 -16.65 12.13 -8.15
CA PRO A 62 -18.09 12.30 -8.23
C PRO A 62 -18.66 12.36 -6.82
N SER A 63 -19.57 13.31 -6.60
CA SER A 63 -20.20 13.68 -5.32
C SER A 63 -21.07 12.59 -4.67
N ASN A 64 -20.92 11.33 -5.07
CA ASN A 64 -21.91 10.28 -4.85
C ASN A 64 -21.29 8.97 -4.30
N ALA A 65 -20.09 9.02 -3.73
CA ALA A 65 -19.59 7.91 -2.91
C ALA A 65 -20.24 8.00 -1.51
N GLN A 66 -21.53 7.66 -1.44
CA GLN A 66 -22.24 7.36 -0.20
C GLN A 66 -22.20 5.86 0.06
#